data_AF-A0AAU5S686-F1
#
_entry.id   AF-A0AAU5S686-F1
#
_cell.length_a   1.000
_cell.length_b   1.000
_cell.length_c   1.000
_cell.angle_alpha   90.00
_cell.angle_beta   90.00
_cell.angle_gamma   90.00
#
_symmetry.space_group_name_H-M   'P 1'
#
loop_
_entity.id
_entity.type
_entity.pdbx_description
1 polymer ?
#
loop_
_entity_poly.entity_id
_entity_poly.type
_entity_poly.pdbx_seq_one_letter_code
_entity_poly.pdbx_strand_id
1 'polypeptide(L)'
;MLDAILDADAPTHSFATGWRAGVDLASMDNGAGDQYAIVFDPAGVFLYGFDHECDVTPWREEPRAHWPGLLDGLPASLAHYATTPEFQFDGFFDATVCVWREAGAPAWECGPVEFADHESDGAGWLFGLLTEGSPEAYVGYAQDYYGGPVDLDAVRAVLAGDPLTRRTVTALSATANFEALTPRAGALGYRVQEEPGRGLEDHGRGRSVRGPVGG
;
A
#
# COMPACT_ATOMS: atom_id res chain seq x y z
N MET A 1 -4.15 -2.79 2.39
CA MET A 1 -5.34 -3.68 2.51
C MET A 1 -6.07 -3.77 1.18
N LEU A 2 -6.39 -2.65 0.54
CA LEU A 2 -7.10 -2.61 -0.74
C LEU A 2 -6.43 -3.45 -1.83
N ASP A 3 -5.13 -3.28 -2.03
CA ASP A 3 -4.33 -4.02 -3.01
C ASP A 3 -4.46 -5.53 -2.79
N ALA A 4 -4.37 -5.99 -1.55
CA ALA A 4 -4.53 -7.39 -1.20
C ALA A 4 -5.93 -7.97 -1.53
N ILE A 5 -6.95 -7.11 -1.62
CA ILE A 5 -8.30 -7.50 -2.03
C ILE A 5 -8.40 -7.54 -3.56
N LEU A 6 -7.80 -6.56 -4.25
CA LEU A 6 -7.83 -6.45 -5.70
C LEU A 6 -6.97 -7.52 -6.38
N ASP A 7 -5.76 -7.73 -5.87
CA ASP A 7 -4.81 -8.74 -6.30
C ASP A 7 -4.06 -9.34 -5.08
N ALA A 8 -4.40 -10.59 -4.76
CA ALA A 8 -3.77 -11.29 -3.64
C ALA A 8 -2.36 -11.81 -3.98
N ASP A 9 -2.06 -11.99 -5.27
CA ASP A 9 -0.80 -12.57 -5.75
C ASP A 9 0.28 -11.49 -5.91
N ALA A 10 -0.11 -10.29 -6.34
CA ALA A 10 0.79 -9.15 -6.57
C ALA A 10 0.24 -7.82 -6.01
N PRO A 11 0.06 -7.69 -4.68
CA PRO A 11 -0.27 -6.40 -4.08
C PRO A 11 0.93 -5.45 -4.22
N THR A 12 0.71 -4.23 -4.72
CA THR A 12 1.82 -3.28 -4.92
C THR A 12 2.18 -2.57 -3.64
N HIS A 13 1.19 -2.19 -2.82
CA HIS A 13 1.39 -1.55 -1.53
C HIS A 13 1.39 -2.54 -0.37
N SER A 14 2.38 -2.40 0.51
CA SER A 14 2.52 -3.20 1.72
C SER A 14 2.80 -2.34 2.94
N PHE A 15 2.41 -2.85 4.11
CA PHE A 15 2.74 -2.25 5.39
C PHE A 15 3.09 -3.35 6.39
N ALA A 16 4.27 -3.25 6.98
CA ALA A 16 4.80 -4.20 7.96
C ALA A 16 4.97 -3.50 9.31
N THR A 17 4.04 -3.79 10.23
CA THR A 17 4.17 -3.41 11.64
C THR A 17 5.29 -4.22 12.29
N GLY A 18 6.17 -3.55 13.02
CA GLY A 18 7.33 -4.19 13.65
C GLY A 18 8.27 -4.86 12.64
N TRP A 19 8.41 -4.28 11.44
CA TRP A 19 9.40 -4.72 10.44
C TRP A 19 10.78 -4.91 11.07
N ARG A 20 11.14 -3.99 11.98
CA ARG A 20 12.21 -4.19 12.97
C ARG A 20 11.70 -3.78 14.35
N ALA A 21 12.50 -4.02 15.38
CA ALA A 21 12.13 -3.68 16.76
C ALA A 21 11.83 -2.19 16.91
N GLY A 22 10.54 -1.83 17.05
CA GLY A 22 10.08 -0.45 17.15
C GLY A 22 10.05 0.33 15.84
N VAL A 23 10.24 -0.35 14.70
CA VAL A 23 10.29 0.27 13.37
C VAL A 23 9.22 -0.36 12.48
N ASP A 24 8.40 0.49 11.88
CA ASP A 24 7.41 0.07 10.88
C ASP A 24 7.91 0.42 9.47
N LEU A 25 7.45 -0.33 8.47
CA LEU A 25 7.81 -0.14 7.07
C LEU A 25 6.54 -0.07 6.21
N ALA A 26 6.37 1.03 5.48
CA ALA A 26 5.49 1.06 4.31
C ALA A 26 6.34 0.87 3.05
N SER A 27 5.84 0.13 2.08
CA SER A 27 6.50 0.00 0.77
C SER A 27 5.50 -0.05 -0.37
N MET A 28 5.97 0.33 -1.54
CA MET A 28 5.31 0.09 -2.82
C MET A 28 6.34 -0.50 -3.77
N ASP A 29 5.94 -1.55 -4.48
CA ASP A 29 6.67 -2.12 -5.62
C ASP A 29 5.63 -2.44 -6.69
N ASN A 30 5.74 -1.80 -7.85
CA ASN A 30 4.77 -1.98 -8.92
C ASN A 30 5.05 -3.23 -9.79
N GLY A 31 6.10 -4.00 -9.48
CA GLY A 31 6.52 -5.18 -10.22
C GLY A 31 7.09 -4.89 -11.61
N ALA A 32 7.24 -3.61 -11.97
CA ALA A 32 7.70 -3.13 -13.27
C ALA A 32 8.99 -2.29 -13.17
N GLY A 33 9.52 -2.09 -11.97
CA GLY A 33 10.80 -1.39 -11.74
C GLY A 33 10.68 -0.22 -10.78
N ASP A 34 9.48 0.32 -10.57
CA ASP A 34 9.28 1.46 -9.68
C ASP A 34 8.94 1.00 -8.28
N GLN A 35 9.59 1.64 -7.32
CA GLN A 35 9.43 1.28 -5.91
C GLN A 35 9.66 2.47 -5.00
N TYR A 36 9.05 2.42 -3.82
CA TYR A 36 9.44 3.28 -2.72
C TYR A 36 9.32 2.55 -1.39
N ALA A 37 10.01 3.07 -0.39
CA ALA A 37 9.79 2.68 0.99
C ALA A 37 9.79 3.88 1.93
N ILE A 38 9.01 3.76 3.00
CA ILE A 38 8.91 4.73 4.09
C ILE A 38 9.14 3.97 5.39
N VAL A 39 10.25 4.31 6.06
CA VAL A 39 10.65 3.71 7.33
C VAL A 39 10.26 4.65 8.47
N PHE A 40 9.43 4.16 9.38
CA PHE A 40 9.03 4.88 10.58
C PHE A 40 9.88 4.39 11.75
N ASP A 41 10.98 5.08 12.03
CA ASP A 41 11.94 4.76 13.10
C ASP A 41 11.78 5.72 14.29
N PRO A 42 12.07 5.28 15.54
CA PRO A 42 12.10 6.19 16.68
C PRO A 42 13.06 7.39 16.53
N ALA A 43 14.10 7.27 15.69
CA ALA A 43 15.05 8.33 15.35
C ALA A 43 14.55 9.27 14.24
N GLY A 44 13.47 8.93 13.54
CA GLY A 44 12.93 9.76 12.45
C GLY A 44 12.22 8.95 11.37
N VAL A 45 11.86 9.64 10.28
CA VAL A 45 11.31 8.99 9.09
C VAL A 45 12.33 9.08 7.97
N PHE A 46 12.62 7.94 7.35
CA PHE A 46 13.41 7.85 6.12
C PHE A 46 12.52 7.38 4.99
N LEU A 47 12.55 8.08 3.86
CA LEU A 47 11.81 7.71 2.67
C LEU A 47 12.75 7.75 1.47
N TYR A 48 12.67 6.72 0.65
CA TYR A 48 13.30 6.72 -0.67
C TYR A 48 12.32 6.25 -1.73
N GLY A 49 12.55 6.69 -2.95
CA GLY A 49 11.87 6.23 -4.14
C GLY A 49 12.86 5.97 -5.27
N PHE A 50 12.48 5.08 -6.16
CA PHE A 50 13.17 4.75 -7.38
C PHE A 50 12.15 4.69 -8.51
N ASP A 51 12.27 5.63 -9.43
CA ASP A 51 11.61 5.60 -10.74
C ASP A 51 12.62 5.06 -11.76
N HIS A 52 12.31 3.91 -12.35
CA HIS A 52 13.23 3.23 -13.24
C HIS A 52 13.36 3.90 -14.62
N GLU A 53 12.37 4.71 -15.02
CA GLU A 53 12.31 5.38 -16.32
C GLU A 53 12.69 6.86 -16.25
N CYS A 54 12.93 7.42 -15.06
CA CYS A 54 13.29 8.83 -14.92
C CYS A 54 14.69 9.17 -15.45
N ASP A 55 14.92 10.44 -15.75
CA ASP A 55 16.17 10.94 -16.34
C ASP A 55 17.39 10.71 -15.41
N VAL A 56 17.15 10.76 -14.10
CA VAL A 56 18.21 10.72 -13.08
C VAL A 56 18.41 9.32 -12.49
N THR A 57 17.83 8.29 -13.12
CA THR A 57 18.00 6.89 -12.73
C THR A 57 19.49 6.52 -12.61
N PRO A 58 19.93 5.78 -11.56
CA PRO A 58 21.31 5.29 -11.44
C PRO A 58 21.71 4.34 -12.58
N TRP A 59 20.74 3.83 -13.35
CA TRP A 59 20.95 2.97 -14.52
C TRP A 59 21.32 3.71 -15.80
N ARG A 60 21.37 5.05 -15.78
CA ARG A 60 21.77 5.88 -16.93
C ARG A 60 23.24 5.69 -17.33
N GLU A 61 24.06 5.13 -16.44
CA GLU A 61 25.50 4.93 -16.64
C GLU A 61 26.00 3.63 -16.00
N GLU A 62 27.15 3.14 -16.46
CA GLU A 62 27.84 1.97 -15.91
C GLU A 62 29.30 2.36 -15.62
N PRO A 63 29.79 2.26 -14.37
CA PRO A 63 29.12 1.73 -13.18
C PRO A 63 27.97 2.60 -12.68
N ARG A 64 26.92 1.96 -12.13
CA ARG A 64 25.77 2.64 -11.51
C ARG A 64 26.23 3.68 -10.49
N ALA A 65 25.63 4.87 -10.54
CA ALA A 65 25.90 5.94 -9.61
C ALA A 65 24.64 6.76 -9.30
N HIS A 66 24.48 7.15 -8.04
CA HIS A 66 23.43 8.08 -7.62
C HIS A 66 23.57 9.41 -8.35
N TRP A 67 22.45 10.12 -8.52
CA TRP A 67 22.52 11.51 -8.95
C TRP A 67 23.30 12.34 -7.92
N PRO A 68 24.14 13.31 -8.33
CA PRO A 68 24.92 14.12 -7.40
C PRO A 68 24.05 14.76 -6.31
N GLY A 69 24.50 14.66 -5.06
CA GLY A 69 23.82 15.25 -3.91
C GLY A 69 22.70 14.42 -3.30
N LEU A 70 22.26 13.29 -3.90
CA LEU A 70 21.07 12.54 -3.46
C LEU A 70 21.04 12.20 -1.96
N LEU A 71 22.18 11.79 -1.41
CA LEU A 71 22.32 11.37 0.00
C LEU A 71 23.11 12.38 0.84
N ASP A 72 23.51 13.52 0.26
CA ASP A 72 24.28 14.53 1.00
C ASP A 72 23.40 15.16 2.06
N GLY A 73 23.89 15.19 3.30
CA GLY A 73 23.11 15.69 4.45
C GLY A 73 22.24 14.63 5.14
N LEU A 74 22.20 13.39 4.64
CA LEU A 74 21.49 12.29 5.31
C LEU A 74 22.06 12.10 6.74
N PRO A 75 21.25 12.27 7.80
CA PRO A 75 21.74 12.21 9.16
C PRO A 75 22.23 10.81 9.53
N ALA A 76 23.28 10.75 10.37
CA ALA A 76 23.89 9.50 10.80
C ALA A 76 22.91 8.55 11.51
N SER A 77 21.85 9.08 12.11
CA SER A 77 20.75 8.33 12.73
C SER A 77 19.98 7.47 11.72
N LEU A 78 19.83 7.94 10.48
CA LEU A 78 19.04 7.29 9.42
C LEU A 78 19.92 6.72 8.28
N ALA A 79 21.21 7.07 8.22
CA ALA A 79 22.12 6.71 7.13
C ALA A 79 22.24 5.20 6.86
N HIS A 80 21.97 4.37 7.88
CA HIS A 80 22.03 2.91 7.75
C HIS A 80 20.98 2.35 6.77
N TYR A 81 19.87 3.06 6.51
CA TYR A 81 18.84 2.60 5.58
C TYR A 81 19.33 2.53 4.13
N ALA A 82 20.14 3.49 3.67
CA ALA A 82 20.74 3.44 2.33
C ALA A 82 21.70 2.26 2.14
N THR A 83 22.08 1.57 3.22
CA THR A 83 22.94 0.37 3.19
C THR A 83 22.21 -0.91 3.63
N THR A 84 20.90 -0.82 3.87
CA THR A 84 20.11 -1.96 4.33
C THR A 84 19.92 -2.96 3.21
N PRO A 85 20.21 -4.27 3.41
CA PRO A 85 20.14 -5.27 2.34
C PRO A 85 18.80 -5.34 1.63
N GLU A 86 17.69 -5.15 2.35
CA GLU A 86 16.33 -5.19 1.79
C GLU A 86 16.03 -4.06 0.80
N PHE A 87 16.83 -2.98 0.81
CA PHE A 87 16.71 -1.86 -0.13
C PHE A 87 17.79 -1.89 -1.22
N GLN A 88 18.61 -2.94 -1.25
CA GLN A 88 19.67 -3.08 -2.26
C GLN A 88 19.27 -4.04 -3.37
N PHE A 89 19.61 -3.65 -4.60
CA PHE A 89 19.57 -4.49 -5.77
C PHE A 89 20.98 -4.69 -6.31
N ASP A 90 21.45 -5.94 -6.34
CA ASP A 90 22.84 -6.31 -6.70
C ASP A 90 23.89 -5.49 -5.94
N GLY A 91 23.68 -5.30 -4.64
CA GLY A 91 24.60 -4.58 -3.74
C GLY A 91 24.61 -3.05 -3.90
N PHE A 92 23.64 -2.50 -4.64
CA PHE A 92 23.49 -1.05 -4.84
C PHE A 92 22.11 -0.59 -4.37
N PHE A 93 22.05 0.61 -3.78
CA PHE A 93 20.80 1.22 -3.34
C PHE A 93 20.17 1.99 -4.51
N ASP A 94 19.26 1.36 -5.25
CA ASP A 94 18.57 2.02 -6.35
C ASP A 94 17.59 3.07 -5.79
N ALA A 95 17.93 4.34 -5.98
CA ALA A 95 17.13 5.48 -5.54
C ALA A 95 17.34 6.66 -6.48
N THR A 96 16.24 7.37 -6.77
CA THR A 96 16.21 8.63 -7.53
C THR A 96 15.80 9.80 -6.64
N VAL A 97 15.11 9.51 -5.55
CA VAL A 97 14.63 10.47 -4.56
C VAL A 97 14.87 9.93 -3.15
N CYS A 98 15.36 10.79 -2.26
CA CYS A 98 15.55 10.50 -0.84
C CYS A 98 15.14 11.73 -0.03
N VAL A 99 14.27 11.52 0.96
CA VAL A 99 13.79 12.55 1.89
C VAL A 99 13.77 11.96 3.29
N TRP A 100 14.13 12.78 4.28
CA TRP A 100 14.22 12.37 5.66
C TRP A 100 13.72 13.44 6.61
N ARG A 101 13.36 13.01 7.82
CA ARG A 101 13.04 13.91 8.92
C ARG A 101 13.44 13.24 10.23
N GLU A 102 14.48 13.75 10.89
CA GLU A 102 14.84 13.26 12.22
C GLU A 102 13.72 13.51 13.25
N ALA A 103 13.70 12.69 14.29
CA ALA A 103 12.76 12.84 15.39
C ALA A 103 12.91 14.23 16.04
N GLY A 104 11.81 14.98 16.08
CA GLY A 104 11.78 16.33 16.63
C GLY A 104 12.26 17.43 15.65
N ALA A 105 12.75 17.09 14.45
CA ALA A 105 13.10 18.09 13.45
C ALA A 105 11.86 18.88 12.99
N PRO A 106 11.97 20.19 12.72
CA PRO A 106 10.81 21.02 12.38
C PRO A 106 10.31 20.79 10.95
N ALA A 107 11.15 20.26 10.07
CA ALA A 107 10.87 20.12 8.65
C ALA A 107 11.43 18.80 8.10
N TRP A 108 10.98 18.43 6.90
CA TRP A 108 11.62 17.43 6.08
C TRP A 108 12.83 18.03 5.37
N GLU A 109 13.81 17.18 5.10
CA GLU A 109 15.05 17.51 4.42
C GLU A 109 15.32 16.50 3.31
N CYS A 110 16.07 16.92 2.30
CA CYS A 110 16.64 16.09 1.25
C CYS A 110 18.03 16.62 0.91
N GLY A 111 18.75 15.85 0.09
CA GLY A 111 20.02 16.31 -0.43
C GLY A 111 19.88 17.54 -1.32
N PRO A 112 20.95 18.34 -1.51
CA PRO A 112 20.99 19.51 -2.37
C PRO A 112 21.04 19.10 -3.85
N VAL A 113 20.06 18.31 -4.28
CA VAL A 113 19.94 17.81 -5.64
C VAL A 113 19.50 18.95 -6.56
N GLU A 114 20.19 19.08 -7.69
CA GLU A 114 19.83 20.02 -8.74
C GLU A 114 19.46 19.25 -10.01
N PHE A 115 18.37 19.67 -10.65
CA PHE A 115 17.88 19.15 -11.92
C PHE A 115 17.77 20.30 -12.92
N ALA A 116 18.03 20.01 -14.20
CA ALA A 116 17.60 20.90 -15.27
C ALA A 116 16.07 20.89 -15.40
N ASP A 117 15.49 21.94 -16.01
CA ASP A 117 14.02 22.08 -16.15
C ASP A 117 13.29 20.90 -16.84
N HIS A 118 14.02 20.05 -17.56
CA HIS A 118 13.49 18.91 -18.29
C HIS A 118 13.79 17.56 -17.62
N GLU A 119 14.59 17.56 -16.55
CA GLU A 119 14.95 16.35 -15.81
C GLU A 119 13.98 16.15 -14.64
N SER A 120 13.67 14.90 -14.36
CA SER A 120 12.82 14.49 -13.24
C SER A 120 13.43 13.33 -12.47
N ASP A 121 13.17 13.27 -11.16
CA ASP A 121 13.46 12.12 -10.29
C ASP A 121 12.28 11.15 -10.13
N GLY A 122 11.15 11.46 -10.78
CA GLY A 122 9.92 10.69 -10.71
C GLY A 122 9.08 10.93 -9.47
N ALA A 123 9.55 11.71 -8.49
CA ALA A 123 8.91 11.82 -7.18
C ALA A 123 7.45 12.28 -7.24
N GLY A 124 7.13 13.18 -8.18
CA GLY A 124 5.78 13.76 -8.31
C GLY A 124 4.70 12.72 -8.61
N TRP A 125 4.97 11.76 -9.48
CA TRP A 125 4.01 10.70 -9.80
C TRP A 125 4.16 9.52 -8.84
N LEU A 126 5.40 9.17 -8.46
CA LEU A 126 5.71 8.02 -7.60
C LEU A 126 5.05 8.15 -6.22
N PHE A 127 5.03 9.37 -5.66
CA PHE A 127 4.35 9.68 -4.40
C PHE A 127 2.99 10.37 -4.60
N GLY A 128 2.49 10.45 -5.83
CA GLY A 128 1.23 11.14 -6.15
C GLY A 128 0.06 10.59 -5.32
N LEU A 129 -0.08 9.26 -5.29
CA LEU A 129 -1.15 8.61 -4.51
C LEU A 129 -1.07 8.92 -3.01
N LEU A 130 0.14 8.97 -2.44
CA LEU A 130 0.35 9.27 -1.02
C LEU A 130 0.06 10.73 -0.68
N THR A 131 0.43 11.65 -1.57
CA THR A 131 0.25 13.09 -1.37
C THR A 131 -1.18 13.55 -1.64
N GLU A 132 -1.87 12.92 -2.59
CA GLU A 132 -3.30 13.16 -2.83
C GLU A 132 -4.16 12.61 -1.69
N GLY A 133 -3.84 11.41 -1.19
CA GLY A 133 -4.42 10.85 0.04
C GLY A 133 -5.94 10.69 0.02
N SER A 134 -6.56 10.61 -1.17
CA SER A 134 -8.02 10.54 -1.33
C SER A 134 -8.49 9.17 -1.83
N PRO A 135 -9.69 8.71 -1.43
CA PRO A 135 -10.30 7.51 -2.00
C PRO A 135 -10.44 7.57 -3.52
N GLU A 136 -10.72 8.75 -4.07
CA GLU A 136 -10.86 8.99 -5.50
C GLU A 136 -9.52 8.79 -6.24
N ALA A 137 -8.42 9.29 -5.67
CA ALA A 137 -7.07 9.06 -6.20
C ALA A 137 -6.73 7.57 -6.24
N TYR A 138 -7.03 6.84 -5.15
CA TYR A 138 -6.83 5.40 -5.10
C TYR A 138 -7.67 4.67 -6.15
N VAL A 139 -8.94 5.04 -6.32
CA VAL A 139 -9.78 4.45 -7.38
C VAL A 139 -9.15 4.67 -8.74
N GLY A 140 -8.73 5.89 -9.08
CA GLY A 140 -8.04 6.17 -10.36
C GLY A 140 -6.82 5.25 -10.56
N TYR A 141 -5.92 5.22 -9.58
CA TYR A 141 -4.75 4.33 -9.58
C TYR A 141 -5.13 2.86 -9.78
N ALA A 142 -6.08 2.36 -8.99
CA ALA A 142 -6.46 0.95 -9.01
C ALA A 142 -7.13 0.54 -10.33
N GLN A 143 -7.91 1.43 -10.93
CA GLN A 143 -8.52 1.19 -12.23
C GLN A 143 -7.48 1.13 -13.35
N ASP A 144 -6.46 1.99 -13.30
CA ASP A 144 -5.37 2.01 -14.27
C ASP A 144 -4.43 0.80 -14.12
N TYR A 145 -4.10 0.44 -12.88
CA TYR A 145 -3.14 -0.62 -12.58
C TYR A 145 -3.76 -2.03 -12.60
N TYR A 146 -4.86 -2.26 -11.87
CA TYR A 146 -5.50 -3.58 -11.77
C TYR A 146 -6.54 -3.83 -12.87
N GLY A 147 -6.98 -2.76 -13.56
CA GLY A 147 -7.97 -2.84 -14.61
C GLY A 147 -9.41 -2.93 -14.10
N GLY A 148 -10.34 -2.36 -14.90
CA GLY A 148 -11.77 -2.43 -14.63
C GLY A 148 -12.27 -1.40 -13.61
N PRO A 149 -13.58 -1.39 -13.31
CA PRO A 149 -14.16 -0.47 -12.34
C PRO A 149 -13.89 -0.90 -10.89
N VAL A 150 -13.62 0.07 -10.01
CA VAL A 150 -13.41 -0.13 -8.57
C VAL A 150 -14.51 0.59 -7.79
N ASP A 151 -15.13 -0.08 -6.83
CA ASP A 151 -16.21 0.48 -6.02
C ASP A 151 -15.68 1.52 -5.01
N LEU A 152 -15.98 2.80 -5.26
CA LEU A 152 -15.51 3.92 -4.46
C LEU A 152 -16.01 3.87 -3.00
N ASP A 153 -17.23 3.42 -2.76
CA ASP A 153 -17.78 3.36 -1.40
C ASP A 153 -17.12 2.25 -0.59
N ALA A 154 -16.77 1.12 -1.23
CA ALA A 154 -15.98 0.08 -0.61
C ALA A 154 -14.54 0.54 -0.34
N VAL A 155 -13.92 1.30 -1.24
CA VAL A 155 -12.60 1.92 -1.01
C VAL A 155 -12.66 2.85 0.20
N ARG A 156 -13.65 3.73 0.27
CA ARG A 156 -13.87 4.65 1.40
C ARG A 156 -14.02 3.91 2.72
N ALA A 157 -14.81 2.84 2.76
CA ALA A 157 -15.00 2.04 3.96
C ALA A 157 -13.69 1.44 4.47
N VAL A 158 -12.87 0.88 3.56
CA VAL A 158 -11.56 0.33 3.94
C VAL A 158 -10.61 1.44 4.41
N LEU A 159 -10.49 2.56 3.69
CA LEU A 159 -9.61 3.66 4.11
C LEU A 159 -10.04 4.33 5.42
N ALA A 160 -11.34 4.31 5.73
CA ALA A 160 -11.87 4.78 7.02
C ALA A 160 -11.60 3.82 8.19
N GLY A 161 -11.09 2.61 7.93
CA GLY A 161 -10.86 1.58 8.95
C GLY A 161 -12.15 0.91 9.44
N ASP A 162 -13.23 0.93 8.64
CA ASP A 162 -14.44 0.19 8.95
C ASP A 162 -14.16 -1.32 9.01
N PRO A 163 -14.95 -2.10 9.78
CA PRO A 163 -14.80 -3.54 9.78
C PRO A 163 -14.90 -4.13 8.36
N LEU A 164 -13.92 -4.96 8.00
CA LEU A 164 -13.92 -5.66 6.73
C LEU A 164 -15.04 -6.71 6.72
N THR A 165 -15.96 -6.57 5.77
CA THR A 165 -17.08 -7.50 5.57
C THR A 165 -16.96 -8.21 4.23
N ARG A 166 -17.63 -9.35 4.09
CA ARG A 166 -17.73 -10.05 2.80
C ARG A 166 -18.35 -9.15 1.72
N ARG A 167 -19.31 -8.29 2.08
CA ARG A 167 -19.91 -7.31 1.15
C ARG A 167 -18.86 -6.33 0.62
N THR A 168 -18.06 -5.74 1.50
CA THR A 168 -16.99 -4.80 1.11
C THR A 168 -15.95 -5.49 0.23
N VAL A 169 -15.53 -6.70 0.60
CA VAL A 169 -14.54 -7.47 -0.19
C VAL A 169 -15.09 -7.84 -1.57
N THR A 170 -16.31 -8.34 -1.67
CA THR A 170 -16.94 -8.70 -2.95
C THR A 170 -17.20 -7.48 -3.84
N ALA A 171 -17.48 -6.31 -3.27
CA ALA A 171 -17.64 -5.07 -4.04
C ALA A 171 -16.32 -4.60 -4.69
N LEU A 172 -15.18 -4.85 -4.03
CA LEU A 172 -13.85 -4.53 -4.56
C LEU A 172 -13.37 -5.59 -5.56
N SER A 173 -13.56 -6.88 -5.23
CA SER A 173 -13.15 -7.99 -6.08
C SER A 173 -14.05 -9.20 -5.87
N ALA A 174 -14.74 -9.61 -6.93
CA ALA A 174 -15.66 -10.75 -6.88
C ALA A 174 -14.93 -12.10 -6.71
N THR A 175 -13.64 -12.16 -7.05
CA THR A 175 -12.80 -13.35 -6.96
C THR A 175 -12.00 -13.42 -5.65
N ALA A 176 -11.99 -12.34 -4.86
CA ALA A 176 -11.26 -12.29 -3.60
C ALA A 176 -11.78 -13.33 -2.59
N ASN A 177 -10.85 -14.02 -1.93
CA ASN A 177 -11.16 -14.95 -0.86
C ASN A 177 -11.19 -14.23 0.49
N PHE A 178 -12.39 -13.92 0.96
CA PHE A 178 -12.63 -13.25 2.25
C PHE A 178 -11.89 -13.91 3.43
N GLU A 179 -11.94 -15.24 3.54
CA GLU A 179 -11.32 -15.96 4.67
C GLU A 179 -9.80 -15.85 4.65
N ALA A 180 -9.20 -15.88 3.45
CA ALA A 180 -7.76 -15.76 3.28
C ALA A 180 -7.25 -14.35 3.63
N LEU A 181 -8.12 -13.33 3.61
CA LEU A 181 -7.76 -11.95 3.94
C LEU A 181 -7.75 -11.68 5.44
N THR A 182 -8.46 -12.47 6.25
CA THR A 182 -8.63 -12.24 7.70
C THR A 182 -7.30 -12.13 8.47
N PRO A 183 -6.30 -13.01 8.27
CA PRO A 183 -5.02 -12.88 8.97
C PRO A 183 -4.28 -11.58 8.62
N ARG A 184 -4.29 -11.19 7.34
CA ARG A 184 -3.66 -9.95 6.87
C ARG A 184 -4.40 -8.71 7.39
N ALA A 185 -5.73 -8.74 7.38
CA ALA A 185 -6.56 -7.69 7.96
C ALA A 185 -6.20 -7.48 9.44
N GLY A 186 -6.12 -8.57 10.23
CA GLY A 186 -5.71 -8.51 11.63
C GLY A 186 -4.30 -7.94 11.84
N ALA A 187 -3.33 -8.35 11.03
CA ALA A 187 -1.95 -7.83 11.10
C ALA A 187 -1.86 -6.33 10.80
N LEU A 188 -2.74 -5.82 9.92
CA LEU A 188 -2.87 -4.41 9.58
C LEU A 188 -3.80 -3.63 10.54
N GLY A 189 -4.31 -4.28 11.59
CA GLY A 189 -5.19 -3.64 12.59
C GLY A 189 -6.66 -3.49 12.17
N TYR A 190 -7.07 -4.09 11.06
CA TYR A 190 -8.47 -4.09 10.62
C TYR A 190 -9.30 -5.08 11.44
N ARG A 191 -10.51 -4.65 11.82
CA ARG A 191 -11.53 -5.55 12.37
C ARG A 191 -12.16 -6.33 11.22
N VAL A 192 -12.48 -7.59 11.44
CA VAL A 192 -13.24 -8.42 10.47
C VAL A 192 -14.62 -8.69 11.07
N GLN A 193 -15.66 -8.50 10.27
CA GLN A 193 -17.03 -8.75 10.66
C GLN A 193 -17.71 -9.73 9.70
N GLU A 194 -18.08 -10.88 10.25
CA GLU A 194 -19.02 -11.81 9.63
C GLU A 194 -20.40 -11.17 9.58
N GLU A 195 -21.01 -11.07 8.40
CA GLU A 195 -22.43 -10.74 8.35
C GLU A 195 -23.24 -11.98 8.74
N PRO A 196 -24.28 -11.85 9.59
CA PRO A 196 -25.13 -12.97 9.92
C PRO A 196 -25.75 -13.49 8.62
N GLY A 197 -25.42 -14.73 8.25
CA GLY A 197 -25.95 -15.37 7.06
C GLY A 197 -27.47 -15.19 7.02
N ARG A 198 -28.01 -14.75 5.88
CA ARG A 198 -29.46 -14.68 5.68
C ARG A 198 -30.05 -15.99 6.16
N GLY A 199 -30.73 -15.96 7.31
CA GLY A 199 -31.45 -17.11 7.81
C GLY A 199 -32.36 -17.58 6.68
N LEU A 200 -32.24 -18.85 6.31
CA LEU A 200 -33.30 -19.52 5.58
C LEU A 200 -34.57 -19.30 6.39
N GLU A 201 -35.46 -18.45 5.88
CA GLU A 201 -36.82 -18.34 6.40
C GLU A 201 -37.45 -19.72 6.23
N ASP A 202 -37.47 -20.50 7.31
CA ASP A 202 -38.27 -21.71 7.42
C ASP A 202 -39.74 -21.30 7.34
N HIS A 203 -40.24 -21.21 6.11
CA HIS A 203 -41.67 -21.18 5.83
C HIS A 203 -42.23 -22.56 6.13
N GLY A 204 -42.37 -22.85 7.42
CA GLY A 204 -43.11 -23.97 7.95
C GLY A 204 -44.51 -23.98 7.33
N ARG A 205 -44.70 -24.84 6.33
CA ARG A 205 -46.00 -25.20 5.77
C ARG A 205 -46.84 -25.83 6.89
N GLY A 206 -47.61 -25.01 7.59
CA GLY A 206 -48.77 -25.46 8.36
C GLY A 206 -49.86 -25.96 7.42
N ARG A 207 -49.72 -27.20 6.92
CA ARG A 207 -50.80 -27.90 6.21
C ARG A 207 -51.49 -28.83 7.21
N SER A 208 -52.43 -28.29 8.00
CA SER A 208 -53.32 -29.12 8.81
C SER A 208 -54.36 -29.78 7.90
N VAL A 209 -54.29 -31.10 7.88
CA VAL A 209 -55.14 -32.01 7.11
C VAL A 209 -56.56 -32.02 7.68
N ARG A 210 -57.55 -31.93 6.78
CA ARG A 210 -58.96 -32.22 7.06
C ARG A 210 -59.11 -33.68 7.46
N GLY A 211 -59.65 -33.96 8.64
CA GLY A 211 -60.25 -35.26 8.97
C GLY A 211 -61.78 -35.19 8.76
N PRO A 212 -62.44 -36.20 8.17
CA PRO A 212 -63.88 -36.21 8.01
C PRO A 212 -64.60 -37.15 9.02
N VAL A 213 -65.90 -36.86 9.19
CA VAL A 213 -67.04 -37.73 9.59
C VAL A 213 -67.28 -38.00 11.08
N GLY A 214 -68.52 -37.70 11.52
CA GLY A 214 -69.30 -38.59 12.39
C GLY A 214 -70.18 -37.92 13.45
N GLY A 215 -71.51 -37.96 13.27
CA GLY A 215 -72.51 -37.71 14.32
C GLY A 215 -73.52 -36.62 14.01
#